data_AF-A0AAW6BYI4-F1
#
_entry.id   AF-A0AAW6BYI4-F1
#
_cell.length_a   1.000
_cell.length_b   1.000
_cell.length_c   1.000
_cell.angle_alpha   90.00
_cell.angle_beta   90.00
_cell.angle_gamma   90.00
#
_symmetry.space_group_name_H-M   'P 1'
#
loop_
_entity.id
_entity.type
_entity.pdbx_description
1 polymer ?
#
loop_
_entity_poly.entity_id
_entity_poly.type
_entity_poly.pdbx_seq_one_letter_code
_entity_poly.pdbx_strand_id
1 'polypeptide(L)' 'MICPYICHVIQTNQNRYEYDEEGRNTFHEHILAEQKVPLTCAREDCGAWRDGRCTYGGGTEC' A
#
# COMPACT_ATOMS: atom_id res chain seq x y z
N MET A 1 -10.52 -12.20 -11.88
CA MET A 1 -9.11 -12.49 -11.56
C MET A 1 -8.53 -11.23 -10.93
N ILE A 2 -7.87 -11.37 -9.79
CA ILE A 2 -7.17 -10.28 -9.12
C ILE A 2 -5.73 -10.24 -9.65
N CYS A 3 -5.18 -9.05 -9.80
CA CYS A 3 -3.77 -8.88 -10.16
C CYS A 3 -2.91 -9.17 -8.92
N PRO A 4 -1.97 -10.14 -8.98
CA PRO A 4 -1.10 -10.44 -7.83
C PRO A 4 0.07 -9.46 -7.70
N TYR A 5 0.25 -8.53 -8.66
CA TYR A 5 1.43 -7.66 -8.71
C TYR A 5 1.12 -6.18 -8.48
N ILE A 6 -0.15 -5.78 -8.58
CA ILE A 6 -0.53 -4.38 -8.48
C ILE A 6 -1.71 -4.27 -7.51
N CYS A 7 -1.53 -3.43 -6.50
CA CYS A 7 -2.53 -3.09 -5.52
C CYS A 7 -2.48 -1.59 -5.25
N HIS A 8 -3.59 -1.03 -4.80
CA HIS A 8 -3.55 0.27 -4.16
C HIS A 8 -2.97 0.10 -2.76
N VAL A 9 -1.95 0.88 -2.43
CA VAL A 9 -1.45 0.98 -1.07
C VAL A 9 -2.02 2.24 -0.44
N ILE A 10 -2.82 2.06 0.61
CA ILE A 10 -3.40 3.14 1.38
C ILE A 10 -2.62 3.20 2.68
N GLN A 11 -1.97 4.34 2.94
CA GLN A 11 -1.21 4.57 4.16
C GLN A 11 -1.87 5.68 4.97
N THR A 12 -2.17 5.37 6.23
CA THR A 12 -2.69 6.33 7.20
C THR A 12 -1.63 6.56 8.26
N ASN A 13 -1.11 7.79 8.31
CA ASN A 13 -0.17 8.24 9.32
C ASN A 13 -0.95 8.93 10.44
N GLN A 14 -0.94 8.35 11.62
CA GLN A 14 -1.55 8.93 12.82
C GLN A 14 -0.45 9.35 13.77
N ASN A 15 -0.48 10.62 14.16
CA ASN A 15 0.48 11.16 15.13
C ASN A 15 -0.29 11.65 16.35
N ARG A 16 0.21 11.29 17.54
CA ARG A 16 -0.23 11.83 18.82
C ARG A 16 0.95 12.55 19.44
N TYR A 17 0.72 13.80 19.82
CA TYR A 17 1.70 14.63 20.51
C TYR A 17 1.10 15.10 21.84
N GLU A 18 1.93 15.07 22.88
CA GLU A 18 1.61 15.69 24.16
C GLU A 18 2.68 16.73 24.49
N TYR A 19 2.27 17.78 25.20
CA TYR A 19 3.13 18.91 25.54
C TYR A 19 2.96 19.25 27.01
N ASP A 20 4.04 19.70 27.65
CA ASP A 20 3.99 20.26 29.00
C ASP A 20 3.46 21.70 29.01
N GLU A 21 3.38 22.30 30.21
CA GLU A 21 2.89 23.68 30.41
C GLU A 21 3.79 24.74 29.74
N GLU A 22 5.05 24.42 29.48
CA GLU A 22 5.99 25.29 28.76
C GLU A 22 5.91 25.09 27.23
N GLY A 23 4.99 24.24 26.75
CA GLY A 23 4.82 23.91 25.33
C GLY A 23 5.89 22.98 24.77
N ARG A 24 6.69 22.34 25.62
CA ARG A 24 7.70 21.36 25.20
C ARG A 24 7.04 20.01 24.98
N ASN A 25 7.38 19.35 23.88
CA ASN A 25 6.86 18.02 23.60
C ASN A 25 7.37 17.02 24.64
N THR A 26 6.45 16.31 25.29
CA THR A 26 6.77 15.29 26.30
C THR A 26 6.53 13.87 25.77
N PHE A 27 5.70 13.75 24.73
CA PHE A 27 5.37 12.48 24.11
C PHE A 27 5.09 12.66 22.62
N HIS A 28 5.58 11.72 21.83
CA HIS A 28 5.23 11.57 20.42
C HIS A 28 5.03 10.09 20.12
N GLU A 29 3.83 9.75 19.63
CA GLU A 29 3.52 8.45 19.05
C GLU A 29 3.19 8.62 17.58
N HIS A 30 3.74 7.72 16.76
CA HIS A 30 3.45 7.63 15.34
C HIS A 30 3.00 6.21 15.00
N ILE A 31 1.81 6.11 14.41
CA ILE A 31 1.23 4.86 13.91
C ILE A 31 1.10 4.97 12.40
N LEU A 32 1.78 4.07 11.68
CA LEU A 32 1.59 3.85 10.26
C LEU A 32 0.68 2.63 10.06
N ALA A 33 -0.56 2.87 9.66
CA ALA A 33 -1.47 1.83 9.22
C ALA A 33 -1.40 1.71 7.69
N GLU A 34 -0.98 0.56 7.17
CA GLU A 34 -0.92 0.27 5.74
C GLU A 34 -1.98 -0.77 5.36
N GLN A 35 -2.74 -0.47 4.31
CA GLN A 35 -3.69 -1.38 3.70
C GLN A 35 -3.35 -1.56 2.22
N LYS A 36 -3.18 -2.82 1.80
CA LYS A 36 -3.04 -3.20 0.39
C LYS A 36 -4.39 -3.66 -0.14
N VAL A 37 -4.89 -2.97 -1.17
CA VAL A 37 -6.16 -3.29 -1.84
C VAL A 37 -5.85 -3.83 -3.23
N PRO A 38 -5.99 -5.16 -3.45
CA PRO A 38 -5.67 -5.76 -4.73
C PRO A 38 -6.53 -5.22 -5.86
N LEU A 39 -5.93 -5.04 -7.04
CA LEU A 39 -6.63 -4.57 -8.22
C LEU A 39 -7.25 -5.72 -9.03
N THR A 40 -8.30 -5.40 -9.77
CA THR A 40 -8.82 -6.32 -10.79
C THR A 40 -7.81 -6.42 -11.94
N CYS A 41 -7.53 -7.64 -12.40
CA CYS A 41 -6.63 -7.87 -13.53
C CYS A 41 -7.25 -7.34 -14.83
N ALA A 42 -6.49 -6.52 -15.57
CA ALA A 42 -6.90 -5.94 -16.85
C ALA A 42 -6.79 -6.90 -18.05
N ARG A 43 -6.21 -8.10 -17.86
CA ARG A 43 -6.12 -9.17 -18.87
C ARG A 43 -5.61 -8.67 -20.23
N GLU A 44 -6.40 -8.77 -21.31
CA GLU A 44 -6.03 -8.38 -22.67
C GLU A 44 -5.59 -6.91 -22.77
N ASP A 45 -6.06 -6.05 -21.87
CA ASP A 45 -5.64 -4.65 -21.77
C ASP A 45 -4.37 -4.45 -20.92
N CYS A 46 -3.82 -5.52 -20.36
CA CYS A 46 -2.59 -5.51 -19.57
C CYS A 46 -1.38 -5.84 -20.47
N GLY A 47 -0.38 -4.96 -20.53
CA GLY A 47 0.85 -5.21 -21.29
C GLY A 47 1.67 -6.42 -20.84
N ALA A 48 1.40 -6.95 -19.64
CA ALA A 48 2.01 -8.17 -19.12
C ALA A 48 1.21 -9.45 -19.41
N TRP A 49 0.04 -9.35 -20.05
CA TRP A 49 -0.79 -10.50 -20.40
C TRP A 49 -0.35 -11.11 -21.73
N ARG A 50 -0.01 -12.40 -21.71
CA ARG A 50 0.38 -13.18 -22.90
C ARG A 50 -0.13 -14.61 -22.76
N ASP A 51 -0.62 -15.16 -23.85
CA ASP A 51 -1.09 -16.56 -23.94
C ASP A 51 -2.11 -16.95 -22.84
N GLY A 52 -3.05 -16.04 -22.53
CA GLY A 52 -4.12 -16.29 -21.57
C GLY A 52 -3.69 -16.24 -20.09
N ARG A 53 -2.49 -15.75 -19.78
CA ARG A 53 -2.02 -15.55 -18.41
C ARG A 53 -1.13 -14.31 -18.27
N CYS A 54 -0.97 -13.85 -17.03
CA CYS A 54 0.03 -12.84 -16.73
C CYS A 54 1.43 -13.47 -16.79
N THR A 55 2.35 -12.84 -17.51
CA THR A 55 3.76 -13.28 -17.63
C THR A 55 4.73 -12.27 -17.00
N TYR A 56 4.24 -11.44 -16.08
CA TYR A 56 5.09 -10.52 -15.34
C TYR A 56 6.05 -11.30 -14.43
N GLY A 57 7.35 -11.25 -14.73
CA GLY A 57 8.38 -12.05 -14.06
C GLY A 57 9.18 -11.31 -12.98
N GLY A 58 8.75 -10.13 -12.55
CA GLY A 58 9.57 -9.22 -11.74
C GLY A 58 8.83 -8.59 -10.57
N GLY A 59 8.43 -9.36 -9.56
CA GLY A 59 7.97 -8.76 -8.31
C GLY A 59 7.45 -9.74 -7.27
N THR A 60 7.72 -9.41 -6.00
CA THR A 60 7.00 -9.96 -4.84
C THR A 60 5.51 -9.62 -4.97
N GLU A 61 4.65 -10.57 -4.66
CA GLU A 61 3.19 -10.38 -4.69
C GLU A 61 2.74 -9.22 -3.78
N CYS A 62 1.77 -8.45 -4.26
CA CYS A 62 0.85 -7.71 -3.39
C CYS A 62 -0.06 -8.75 -2.70
#